data_AF-A0A2X3EVZ1-F1
#
_entry.id   AF-A0A2X3EVZ1-F1
#
_cell.length_a   1.000
_cell.length_b   1.000
_cell.length_c   1.000
_cell.angle_alpha   90.00
_cell.angle_beta   90.00
_cell.angle_gamma   90.00
#
_symmetry.space_group_name_H-M   'P 1'
#
loop_
_entity.id
_entity.type
_entity.pdbx_description
1 polymer ?
#
loop_
_entity_poly.entity_id
_entity_poly.type
_entity_poly.pdbx_seq_one_letter_code
_entity_poly.pdbx_strand_id
1 'polypeptide(L)' 'MAGVAGEFDKLRKNYQERREWSSLYVQCSDEQAATLLRQLGFNAVHHPVR' A
#
# COMPACT_ATOMS: atom_id res chain seq x y z
N MET A 1 -20.16 -2.60 -16.80
CA MET A 1 -20.24 -1.24 -16.21
C MET A 1 -21.10 -1.32 -14.95
N ALA A 2 -20.71 -0.67 -13.86
CA ALA A 2 -21.36 -0.79 -12.54
C ALA A 2 -22.82 -0.27 -12.46
N GLY A 3 -23.40 0.21 -13.56
CA GLY A 3 -24.79 0.68 -13.64
C GLY A 3 -25.82 -0.40 -14.02
N VAL A 4 -25.40 -1.65 -14.27
CA VAL A 4 -26.30 -2.77 -14.59
C VAL A 4 -26.52 -3.60 -13.33
N ALA A 5 -27.77 -4.00 -13.07
CA ALA A 5 -28.15 -4.80 -11.92
C ALA A 5 -27.26 -6.07 -11.80
N GLY A 6 -26.66 -6.28 -10.62
CA GLY A 6 -25.79 -7.43 -10.33
C GLY A 6 -24.32 -7.28 -10.75
N GLU A 7 -23.94 -6.28 -11.54
CA GLU A 7 -22.52 -6.06 -11.92
C GLU A 7 -21.68 -5.53 -10.74
N PHE A 8 -22.30 -4.76 -9.84
CA PHE A 8 -21.64 -4.31 -8.61
C PHE A 8 -21.24 -5.49 -7.71
N ASP A 9 -22.14 -6.47 -7.53
CA ASP A 9 -21.87 -7.66 -6.72
C ASP A 9 -20.83 -8.56 -7.37
N LYS A 10 -20.83 -8.69 -8.70
CA LYS A 10 -19.78 -9.40 -9.44
C LYS A 10 -18.40 -8.75 -9.25
N LEU A 11 -18.33 -7.41 -9.24
CA LEU A 11 -17.08 -6.70 -8.99
C LEU A 11 -16.57 -6.92 -7.55
N ARG A 12 -17.46 -6.92 -6.57
CA ARG A 12 -17.10 -7.22 -5.17
C ARG A 12 -16.66 -8.67 -4.98
N LYS A 13 -17.35 -9.62 -5.61
CA LYS A 13 -17.06 -11.05 -5.50
C LYS A 13 -15.75 -11.45 -6.16
N ASN A 14 -15.38 -10.80 -7.26
CA ASN A 14 -14.16 -11.08 -8.01
C ASN A 14 -13.07 -10.01 -7.81
N TYR A 15 -13.16 -9.22 -6.73
CA TYR A 15 -12.17 -8.20 -6.42
C TYR A 15 -10.81 -8.87 -6.21
N GLN A 16 -9.80 -8.40 -6.93
CA GLN A 16 -8.46 -8.95 -6.85
C GLN A 16 -7.82 -8.64 -5.49
N GLU A 17 -6.82 -9.42 -5.12
CA GLU A 17 -6.09 -9.19 -3.87
C GLU A 17 -5.51 -7.77 -3.86
N ARG A 18 -5.85 -7.01 -2.81
CA ARG A 18 -5.28 -5.69 -2.54
C ARG A 18 -4.53 -5.76 -1.23
N ARG A 19 -3.24 -5.46 -1.29
CA ARG A 19 -2.36 -5.45 -0.13
C ARG A 19 -2.32 -4.07 0.53
N GLU A 20 -1.98 -4.06 1.81
CA GLU A 20 -1.75 -2.85 2.57
C GLU A 20 -0.33 -2.32 2.35
N TRP A 21 -0.13 -1.02 2.60
CA TRP A 21 1.19 -0.37 2.54
C TRP A 21 2.21 -0.98 3.50
N SER A 22 1.73 -1.52 4.63
CA SER A 22 2.54 -2.26 5.63
C SER A 22 3.24 -3.49 5.03
N SER A 23 2.70 -4.04 3.93
CA SER A 23 3.26 -5.21 3.27
C SER A 23 4.44 -4.89 2.35
N LEU A 24 4.72 -3.61 2.08
CA LEU A 24 5.86 -3.16 1.31
C LEU A 24 6.99 -2.72 2.24
N TYR A 25 8.15 -3.37 2.10
CA TYR A 25 9.37 -2.98 2.78
C TYR A 25 10.11 -1.89 1.98
N VAL A 26 10.37 -0.73 2.60
CA VAL A 26 10.95 0.43 1.94
C VAL A 26 12.26 0.84 2.61
N GLN A 27 13.36 0.82 1.87
CA GLN A 27 14.65 1.32 2.32
C GLN A 27 14.82 2.77 1.89
N CYS A 28 15.07 3.65 2.85
CA CYS A 28 15.24 5.08 2.61
C CYS A 28 16.64 5.51 2.98
N SER A 29 17.28 6.32 2.14
CA SER A 29 18.58 6.95 2.44
C SER A 29 18.47 8.16 3.37
N ASP A 30 17.25 8.67 3.57
CA ASP A 30 16.94 9.80 4.45
C ASP A 30 16.07 9.32 5.63
N GLU A 31 16.45 9.76 6.83
CA GLU A 31 15.80 9.39 8.09
C GLU A 31 14.42 10.04 8.22
N GLN A 32 14.25 11.27 7.71
CA GLN A 32 12.96 11.96 7.76
C GLN A 32 11.94 11.26 6.87
N ALA A 33 12.34 10.87 5.65
CA ALA A 33 11.53 10.06 4.75
C ALA A 33 11.13 8.71 5.37
N ALA A 34 12.07 7.97 5.98
CA ALA A 34 11.76 6.71 6.67
C ALA A 34 10.75 6.90 7.81
N THR A 35 10.83 8.01 8.53
CA THR A 35 9.92 8.34 9.63
C THR A 35 8.52 8.69 9.13
N LEU A 36 8.41 9.50 8.09
CA LEU A 36 7.13 9.84 7.48
C LEU A 36 6.43 8.61 6.90
N LEU A 37 7.17 7.75 6.20
CA LEU A 37 6.61 6.53 5.62
C LEU A 37 6.09 5.56 6.68
N ARG A 38 6.76 5.45 7.83
CA ARG A 38 6.25 4.69 8.98
C ARG A 38 4.92 5.26 9.50
N GLN A 39 4.79 6.58 9.60
CA GLN A 39 3.54 7.23 10.03
C GLN A 39 2.39 7.03 9.04
N LEU A 40 2.69 6.93 7.75
CA LEU A 40 1.71 6.60 6.71
C LEU A 40 1.29 5.12 6.73
N GLY A 41 2.00 4.25 7.45
CA GLY A 41 1.70 2.82 7.56
C GLY A 41 2.54 1.91 6.66
N PHE A 42 3.62 2.42 6.06
CA PHE A 42 4.61 1.59 5.38
C PHE A 42 5.57 0.93 6.36
N ASN A 43 6.12 -0.22 5.96
CA ASN A 43 7.26 -0.81 6.64
C ASN A 43 8.56 -0.18 6.10
N ALA A 44 8.90 1.02 6.58
CA ALA A 44 10.07 1.77 6.11
C ALA A 44 11.23 1.75 7.12
N VAL A 45 12.46 1.60 6.60
CA VAL A 45 13.70 1.67 7.38
C VAL A 45 14.64 2.71 6.79
N HIS A 46 15.44 3.34 7.66
CA HIS A 46 16.54 4.19 7.24
C HIS A 46 17.78 3.33 7.00
N HIS A 47 18.29 3.34 5.76
CA HIS A 47 19.54 2.72 5.37
C HIS A 47 20.50 3.83 4.90
N PRO A 48 21.44 4.29 5.74
CA PRO A 48 22.42 5.27 5.33
C PRO A 48 23.27 4.70 4.19
N VAL A 49 23.37 5.44 3.09
CA VAL A 49 24.28 5.09 1.99
C VAL A 49 25.67 5.57 2.41
N ARG A 50 26.63 4.64 2.48
CA ARG A 50 28.01 4.90 2.86
C ARG A 50 28.80 5.53 1.73
#